data_AF-A0A7W9V399-F1
#
_entry.id   AF-A0A7W9V399-F1
#
_cell.length_a   1.000
_cell.length_b   1.000
_cell.length_c   1.000
_cell.angle_alpha   90.00
_cell.angle_beta   90.00
_cell.angle_gamma   90.00
#
_symmetry.space_group_name_H-M   'P 1'
#
loop_
_entity.id
_entity.type
_entity.pdbx_description
1 polymer ?
#
loop_
_entity_poly.entity_id
_entity_poly.type
_entity_poly.pdbx_seq_one_letter_code
_entity_poly.pdbx_strand_id
1 'polypeptide(L)'
;MAGTNASEIRVAGTGRILVAPVGTVAPADTSAAWAAGWKDLGFTSQDGIKLSKKDKLDPVETWQSVSPARFIYSDRDLTVKFQLLQLNEDTLPFFMGGDTLAETATSSGIYKYELAADPKFNEKALGIEFSDGKDITYRFVISRGQVTETEELSLTRTASIKLGVTFTALAVDNTKPLATFLMKDPSYSAV
;
A
#
# COMPACT_ATOMS: atom_id res chain seq x y z
N MET A 1 -11.51 -19.20 -20.80
CA MET A 1 -12.98 -19.17 -20.66
C MET A 1 -13.25 -19.26 -19.17
N ALA A 2 -13.91 -18.27 -18.56
CA ALA A 2 -14.17 -18.29 -17.12
C ALA A 2 -15.03 -19.52 -16.77
N GLY A 3 -14.47 -20.41 -15.95
CA GLY A 3 -15.07 -21.68 -15.53
C GLY A 3 -14.36 -22.18 -14.26
N THR A 4 -14.73 -23.35 -13.74
CA THR A 4 -14.05 -23.90 -12.55
C THR A 4 -12.64 -24.37 -12.90
N ASN A 5 -11.65 -23.49 -12.73
CA ASN A 5 -10.24 -23.78 -13.01
C ASN A 5 -9.42 -23.59 -11.74
N ALA A 6 -8.95 -24.70 -11.16
CA ALA A 6 -8.10 -24.67 -9.97
C ALA A 6 -6.76 -23.94 -10.23
N SER A 7 -6.31 -23.87 -11.49
CA SER A 7 -5.09 -23.17 -11.90
C SER A 7 -5.24 -21.66 -11.94
N GLU A 8 -6.41 -21.10 -11.59
CA GLU A 8 -6.66 -19.66 -11.41
C GLU A 8 -6.66 -19.27 -9.92
N ILE A 9 -6.55 -20.23 -9.01
CA ILE A 9 -6.37 -19.96 -7.58
C ILE A 9 -4.93 -19.46 -7.39
N ARG A 10 -4.78 -18.27 -6.80
CA ARG A 10 -3.47 -17.63 -6.56
C ARG A 10 -3.13 -17.62 -5.09
N VAL A 11 -1.90 -17.98 -4.77
CA VAL A 11 -1.34 -17.86 -3.43
C VAL A 11 -0.21 -16.84 -3.48
N ALA A 12 -0.34 -15.77 -2.70
CA ALA A 12 0.75 -14.83 -2.50
C ALA A 12 1.84 -15.51 -1.64
N GLY A 13 2.75 -16.25 -2.29
CA GLY A 13 3.75 -17.06 -1.62
C GLY A 13 4.80 -16.20 -0.92
N THR A 14 5.59 -15.46 -1.69
CA THR A 14 6.52 -14.46 -1.16
C THR A 14 6.16 -13.10 -1.72
N GLY A 15 5.97 -12.12 -0.83
CA GLY A 15 5.65 -10.75 -1.18
C GLY A 15 6.57 -9.76 -0.50
N ARG A 16 6.65 -8.56 -1.07
CA ARG A 16 7.41 -7.41 -0.57
C ARG A 16 6.62 -6.13 -0.73
N ILE A 17 6.88 -5.19 0.17
CA ILE A 17 6.28 -3.86 0.15
C ILE A 17 7.39 -2.86 -0.04
N LEU A 18 7.28 -2.03 -1.07
CA LEU A 18 8.20 -0.97 -1.37
C LEU A 18 7.54 0.39 -1.20
N VAL A 19 8.30 1.37 -0.74
CA VAL A 19 7.89 2.77 -0.64
C VAL A 19 8.83 3.64 -1.47
N ALA A 20 8.30 4.69 -2.09
CA ALA A 20 9.10 5.68 -2.80
C ALA A 20 8.51 7.09 -2.62
N PRO A 21 9.27 8.16 -2.88
CA PRO A 21 8.71 9.50 -3.04
C PRO A 21 7.64 9.53 -4.14
N VAL A 22 6.61 10.37 -3.97
CA VAL A 22 5.56 10.57 -4.99
C VAL A 22 6.20 11.02 -6.31
N GLY A 23 5.72 10.45 -7.42
CA GLY A 23 6.25 10.74 -8.75
C GLY A 23 7.44 9.88 -9.16
N THR A 24 7.96 9.03 -8.29
CA THR A 24 8.96 8.02 -8.67
C THR A 24 8.36 7.07 -9.71
N VAL A 25 9.06 6.90 -10.83
CA VAL A 25 8.59 6.03 -11.92
C VAL A 25 8.55 4.58 -11.43
N ALA A 26 7.36 3.99 -11.48
CA ALA A 26 7.18 2.58 -11.20
C ALA A 26 7.59 1.72 -12.41
N PRO A 27 8.02 0.47 -12.20
CA PRO A 27 8.33 -0.44 -13.30
C PRO A 27 7.14 -0.61 -14.24
N ALA A 28 7.36 -0.54 -15.56
CA ALA A 28 6.30 -0.71 -16.57
C ALA A 28 5.90 -2.19 -16.79
N ASP A 29 6.74 -3.13 -16.34
CA ASP A 29 6.51 -4.57 -16.46
C ASP A 29 6.93 -5.28 -15.16
N THR A 30 6.39 -6.47 -14.95
CA THR A 30 6.70 -7.44 -13.89
C THR A 30 8.13 -7.99 -13.93
N SER A 31 8.82 -7.95 -15.08
CA SER A 31 10.22 -8.42 -15.20
C SER A 31 11.26 -7.34 -14.90
N ALA A 32 10.88 -6.06 -14.95
CA ALA A 32 11.80 -4.95 -14.74
C ALA A 32 12.17 -4.82 -13.25
N ALA A 33 13.40 -4.42 -12.95
CA ALA A 33 13.77 -4.13 -11.56
C ALA A 33 13.04 -2.87 -11.05
N TRP A 34 12.79 -2.80 -9.75
CA TRP A 34 12.34 -1.57 -9.11
C TRP A 34 13.43 -0.50 -9.23
N ALA A 35 13.05 0.72 -9.58
CA ALA A 35 14.01 1.83 -9.72
C ALA A 35 14.64 2.17 -8.36
N ALA A 36 15.85 2.76 -8.37
CA ALA A 36 16.63 3.04 -7.15
C ALA A 36 15.92 3.90 -6.08
N GLY A 37 14.84 4.62 -6.46
CA GLY A 37 14.02 5.40 -5.53
C GLY A 37 13.04 4.57 -4.69
N TRP A 38 12.88 3.27 -4.98
CA TRP A 38 12.01 2.36 -4.23
C TRP A 38 12.80 1.65 -3.13
N LYS A 39 12.32 1.80 -1.89
CA LYS A 39 12.89 1.21 -0.68
C LYS A 39 12.01 0.06 -0.21
N ASP A 40 12.60 -1.10 0.03
CA ASP A 40 11.88 -2.26 0.55
C ASP A 40 11.69 -2.12 2.08
N LEU A 41 10.44 -2.18 2.53
CA LEU A 41 10.08 -2.13 3.95
C LEU A 41 10.30 -3.47 4.66
N GLY A 42 10.64 -4.52 3.90
CA GLY A 42 11.13 -5.79 4.38
C GLY A 42 10.05 -6.69 4.98
N PHE A 43 10.32 -7.34 6.12
CA PHE A 43 9.44 -8.38 6.63
C PHE A 43 8.09 -7.84 7.13
N THR A 44 7.02 -8.39 6.58
CA THR A 44 5.64 -8.18 7.01
C THR A 44 5.13 -9.33 7.88
N SER A 45 4.05 -9.11 8.62
CA SER A 45 3.41 -10.18 9.40
C SER A 45 2.81 -11.28 8.50
N GLN A 46 2.54 -12.44 9.09
CA GLN A 46 1.88 -13.57 8.43
C GLN A 46 0.42 -13.28 8.04
N ASP A 47 -0.17 -12.21 8.58
CA ASP A 47 -1.52 -11.76 8.23
C ASP A 47 -1.60 -11.21 6.79
N GLY A 48 -0.45 -10.98 6.16
CA GLY A 48 -0.32 -10.54 4.79
C GLY A 48 -0.74 -9.09 4.58
N ILE A 49 -1.16 -8.79 3.35
CA ILE A 49 -1.52 -7.45 2.89
C ILE A 49 -3.01 -7.47 2.54
N LYS A 50 -3.77 -6.52 3.10
CA LYS A 50 -5.20 -6.41 2.89
C LYS A 50 -5.49 -5.17 2.05
N LEU A 51 -5.94 -5.37 0.81
CA LEU A 51 -6.41 -4.30 -0.06
C LEU A 51 -7.93 -4.19 0.04
N SER A 52 -8.42 -2.99 0.32
CA SER A 52 -9.85 -2.69 0.41
C SER A 52 -10.20 -1.56 -0.55
N LYS A 53 -11.24 -1.76 -1.35
CA LYS A 53 -11.82 -0.74 -2.22
C LYS A 53 -13.24 -0.47 -1.77
N LYS A 54 -13.55 0.78 -1.40
CA LYS A 54 -14.87 1.21 -0.96
C LYS A 54 -15.36 2.34 -1.85
N ASP A 55 -16.52 2.16 -2.47
CA ASP A 55 -17.21 3.22 -3.19
C ASP A 55 -18.41 3.67 -2.35
N LYS A 56 -18.52 4.97 -2.11
CA LYS A 56 -19.70 5.55 -1.47
C LYS A 56 -20.65 6.07 -2.53
N LEU A 57 -21.91 5.68 -2.41
CA LEU A 57 -23.01 6.07 -3.28
C LEU A 57 -24.00 6.90 -2.47
N ASP A 58 -24.13 8.19 -2.78
CA ASP A 58 -25.16 9.02 -2.15
C ASP A 58 -26.47 8.91 -2.95
N PRO A 59 -27.59 8.56 -2.28
CA PRO A 59 -28.90 8.52 -2.91
C PRO A 59 -29.41 9.93 -3.23
N VAL A 60 -29.93 10.11 -4.44
CA VAL A 60 -30.70 11.28 -4.86
C VAL A 60 -32.16 11.00 -4.55
N GLU A 61 -32.59 11.48 -3.39
CA GLU A 61 -33.98 11.39 -2.96
C GLU A 61 -34.85 12.38 -3.75
N THR A 62 -36.08 11.98 -4.06
CA THR A 62 -37.06 12.84 -4.72
C THR A 62 -38.31 12.95 -3.88
N TRP A 63 -39.01 14.07 -3.96
CA TRP A 63 -40.23 14.25 -3.17
C TRP A 63 -41.37 13.34 -3.65
N GLN A 64 -41.36 12.95 -4.93
CA GLN A 64 -42.39 12.13 -5.56
C GLN A 64 -42.25 10.63 -5.28
N SER A 65 -41.14 10.18 -4.68
CA SER A 65 -40.85 8.78 -4.46
C SER A 65 -40.21 8.57 -3.10
N VAL A 66 -40.65 7.54 -2.38
CA VAL A 66 -40.07 7.14 -1.09
C VAL A 66 -38.74 6.41 -1.27
N SER A 67 -38.40 6.03 -2.50
CA SER A 67 -37.13 5.40 -2.87
C SER A 67 -36.28 6.35 -3.72
N PRO A 68 -34.94 6.29 -3.59
CA PRO A 68 -34.04 7.18 -4.31
C PRO A 68 -34.17 7.02 -5.82
N ALA A 69 -34.23 8.16 -6.52
CA ALA A 69 -34.37 8.19 -7.97
C ALA A 69 -33.08 7.83 -8.70
N ARG A 70 -31.91 8.04 -8.07
CA ARG A 70 -30.59 7.73 -8.62
C ARG A 70 -29.55 7.66 -7.51
N PHE A 71 -28.47 6.90 -7.69
CA PHE A 71 -27.27 7.01 -6.87
C PHE A 71 -26.18 7.81 -7.58
N ILE A 72 -25.49 8.67 -6.84
CA ILE A 72 -24.31 9.42 -7.30
C ILE A 72 -23.09 8.87 -6.56
N TYR A 73 -21.99 8.63 -7.28
CA TYR A 73 -20.71 8.29 -6.65
C TYR A 73 -20.15 9.52 -5.95
N SER A 74 -19.99 9.43 -4.65
CA SER A 74 -19.53 10.54 -3.82
C SER A 74 -18.04 10.43 -3.51
N ASP A 75 -17.61 9.23 -3.11
CA ASP A 75 -16.22 8.96 -2.74
C ASP A 75 -15.78 7.59 -3.25
N ARG A 76 -14.50 7.46 -3.57
CA ARG A 76 -13.84 6.18 -3.85
C ARG A 76 -12.56 6.11 -3.02
N ASP A 77 -12.59 5.26 -2.00
CA ASP A 77 -11.44 4.96 -1.15
C ASP A 77 -10.78 3.67 -1.58
N LEU A 78 -9.46 3.71 -1.69
CA LEU A 78 -8.62 2.53 -1.90
C LEU A 78 -7.58 2.51 -0.79
N THR A 79 -7.70 1.55 0.12
CA THR A 79 -6.83 1.42 1.29
C THR A 79 -6.07 0.10 1.27
N VAL A 80 -4.86 0.14 1.80
CA VAL A 80 -3.98 -1.02 1.95
C VAL A 80 -3.55 -1.09 3.40
N LYS A 81 -3.85 -2.21 4.06
CA LYS A 81 -3.48 -2.47 5.44
C LYS A 81 -2.44 -3.57 5.51
N PHE A 82 -1.35 -3.32 6.24
CA PHE A 82 -0.28 -4.29 6.47
C PHE A 82 0.43 -4.00 7.80
N GLN A 83 1.17 -4.99 8.29
CA GLN A 83 1.97 -4.87 9.50
C GLN A 83 3.43 -5.18 9.20
N LEU A 84 4.33 -4.25 9.54
CA LEU A 84 5.77 -4.45 9.39
C LEU A 84 6.35 -5.03 10.70
N LEU A 85 7.29 -5.96 10.58
CA LEU A 85 7.99 -6.58 11.70
C LEU A 85 9.39 -6.01 11.92
N GLN A 86 9.94 -5.31 10.92
CA GLN A 86 11.27 -4.72 11.01
C GLN A 86 11.23 -3.28 11.48
N LEU A 87 12.16 -2.93 12.36
CA LEU A 87 12.49 -1.56 12.72
C LEU A 87 13.83 -1.21 12.07
N ASN A 88 13.79 -0.33 11.07
CA ASN A 88 14.97 0.16 10.36
C ASN A 88 14.81 1.66 10.04
N GLU A 89 15.77 2.20 9.30
CA GLU A 89 15.81 3.60 8.89
C GLU A 89 14.65 4.07 8.02
N ASP A 90 13.96 3.15 7.34
CA ASP A 90 12.83 3.44 6.46
C ASP A 90 11.48 3.13 7.15
N THR A 91 11.38 2.03 7.91
CA THR A 91 10.11 1.56 8.47
C THR A 91 9.64 2.38 9.67
N LEU A 92 10.55 2.85 10.52
CA LEU A 92 10.20 3.66 11.69
C LEU A 92 9.70 5.06 11.28
N PRO A 93 10.40 5.82 10.42
CA PRO A 93 9.86 7.08 9.91
C PRO A 93 8.56 6.89 9.14
N PHE A 94 8.44 5.83 8.34
CA PHE A 94 7.21 5.55 7.59
C PHE A 94 6.00 5.30 8.52
N PHE A 95 6.17 4.51 9.58
CA PHE A 95 5.13 4.30 10.59
C PHE A 95 4.79 5.59 11.36
N MET A 96 5.78 6.43 11.60
CA MET A 96 5.62 7.69 12.33
C MET A 96 5.21 8.90 11.45
N GLY A 97 5.01 8.69 10.14
CA GLY A 97 4.65 9.76 9.20
C GLY A 97 5.76 10.77 8.89
N GLY A 98 7.02 10.45 9.17
CA GLY A 98 8.19 11.31 8.90
C GLY A 98 9.08 10.80 7.78
N ASP A 99 10.15 11.54 7.50
CA ASP A 99 11.02 11.25 6.35
C ASP A 99 12.32 10.53 6.72
N THR A 100 13.04 10.94 7.77
CA THR A 100 14.38 10.39 8.05
C THR A 100 14.71 10.30 9.53
N LEU A 101 15.43 9.25 9.93
CA LEU A 101 16.16 9.20 11.21
C LEU A 101 17.41 10.08 11.12
N ALA A 102 17.73 10.80 12.20
CA ALA A 102 18.97 11.55 12.31
C ALA A 102 19.91 10.84 13.30
N GLU A 103 21.21 10.74 12.95
CA GLU A 103 22.21 10.31 13.93
C GLU A 103 22.45 11.44 14.95
N THR A 104 22.55 11.09 16.24
CA THR A 104 22.64 12.07 17.34
C THR A 104 23.98 12.80 17.33
N ALA A 105 25.04 12.14 16.87
CA ALA A 105 26.35 12.69 16.56
C ALA A 105 27.04 11.79 15.54
N THR A 106 27.96 12.34 14.75
CA THR A 106 28.67 11.58 13.70
C THR A 106 29.35 10.33 14.27
N SER A 107 29.00 9.15 13.74
CA SER A 107 29.56 7.85 14.15
C SER A 107 29.27 7.46 15.61
N SER A 108 28.18 7.97 16.19
CA SER A 108 27.73 7.58 17.53
C SER A 108 27.03 6.22 17.53
N GLY A 109 26.45 5.80 16.40
CA GLY A 109 25.57 4.63 16.33
C GLY A 109 24.23 4.81 17.07
N ILE A 110 23.91 6.04 17.51
CA ILE A 110 22.68 6.38 18.23
C ILE A 110 21.81 7.23 17.31
N TYR A 111 20.66 6.69 16.92
CA TYR A 111 19.71 7.35 16.04
C TYR A 111 18.54 7.94 16.84
N LYS A 112 18.13 9.14 16.45
CA LYS A 112 17.00 9.87 17.00
C LYS A 112 15.97 10.10 15.90
N TYR A 113 14.72 9.79 16.21
CA TYR A 113 13.56 10.27 15.47
C TYR A 113 12.86 11.32 16.32
N GLU A 114 12.67 12.50 15.76
CA GLU A 114 11.88 13.57 16.39
C GLU A 114 10.54 13.66 15.68
N LEU A 115 9.48 13.22 16.37
CA LEU A 115 8.12 13.41 15.87
C LEU A 115 7.80 14.91 15.95
N ALA A 116 7.53 15.52 14.79
CA ALA A 116 7.13 16.92 14.73
C ALA A 116 5.81 17.13 15.46
N ALA A 117 5.68 18.26 16.17
CA ALA A 117 4.45 18.63 16.86
C ALA A 117 3.28 18.86 15.89
N ASP A 118 3.59 19.38 14.70
CA ASP A 118 2.63 19.57 13.62
C ASP A 118 2.59 18.34 12.71
N PRO A 119 1.42 17.70 12.52
CA PRO A 119 1.30 16.61 11.57
C PRO A 119 1.56 17.14 10.15
N LYS A 120 2.50 16.52 9.46
CA LYS A 120 2.81 16.83 8.06
C LYS A 120 2.17 15.79 7.15
N PHE A 121 1.60 16.24 6.05
CA PHE A 121 1.18 15.35 4.97
C PHE A 121 2.41 14.65 4.40
N ASN A 122 2.53 13.35 4.68
CA ASN A 122 3.62 12.54 4.17
C ASN A 122 3.09 11.64 3.06
N GLU A 123 3.02 12.23 1.87
CA GLU A 123 2.60 11.50 0.68
C GLU A 123 3.77 10.68 0.11
N LYS A 124 3.50 9.42 -0.18
CA LYS A 124 4.45 8.47 -0.75
C LYS A 124 3.79 7.67 -1.87
N ALA A 125 4.60 6.99 -2.66
CA ALA A 125 4.16 5.95 -3.57
C ALA A 125 4.35 4.57 -2.90
N LEU A 126 3.40 3.66 -3.07
CA LEU A 126 3.45 2.31 -2.49
C LEU A 126 3.47 1.28 -3.60
N GLY A 127 4.41 0.33 -3.50
CA GLY A 127 4.58 -0.78 -4.41
C GLY A 127 4.39 -2.08 -3.63
N ILE A 128 3.55 -2.96 -4.12
CA ILE A 128 3.35 -4.28 -3.54
C ILE A 128 3.65 -5.28 -4.63
N GLU A 129 4.52 -6.23 -4.35
CA GLU A 129 4.82 -7.30 -5.27
C GLU A 129 4.66 -8.64 -4.57
N PHE A 130 4.01 -9.59 -5.25
CA PHE A 130 4.02 -10.98 -4.84
C PHE A 130 4.19 -11.91 -6.03
N SER A 131 4.71 -13.10 -5.77
CA SER A 131 4.87 -14.16 -6.75
C SER A 131 4.17 -15.44 -6.30
N ASP A 132 3.68 -16.20 -7.28
CA ASP A 132 3.08 -17.51 -7.09
C ASP A 132 3.82 -18.52 -7.99
N GLY A 133 4.76 -19.25 -7.42
CA GLY A 133 5.69 -20.07 -8.19
C GLY A 133 6.66 -19.23 -9.05
N LYS A 134 7.17 -19.83 -10.13
CA LYS A 134 8.26 -19.24 -10.95
C LYS A 134 7.76 -18.29 -12.05
N ASP A 135 6.54 -18.52 -12.54
CA ASP A 135 6.06 -17.91 -13.77
C ASP A 135 5.01 -16.81 -13.53
N ILE A 136 4.46 -16.72 -12.31
CA ILE A 136 3.39 -15.77 -11.96
C ILE A 136 3.94 -14.67 -11.06
N THR A 137 3.78 -13.43 -11.48
CA THR A 137 4.19 -12.25 -10.70
C THR A 137 3.13 -11.17 -10.80
N TYR A 138 2.74 -10.64 -9.65
CA TYR A 138 1.81 -9.53 -9.52
C TYR A 138 2.52 -8.35 -8.88
N ARG A 139 2.32 -7.17 -9.48
CA ARG A 139 2.71 -5.89 -8.92
C ARG A 139 1.50 -5.00 -8.83
N PHE A 140 1.33 -4.40 -7.68
CA PHE A 140 0.31 -3.42 -7.41
C PHE A 140 1.00 -2.13 -7.00
N VAL A 141 0.73 -1.06 -7.75
CA VAL A 141 1.41 0.22 -7.58
C VAL A 141 0.38 1.30 -7.29
N ILE A 142 0.51 1.95 -6.15
CA ILE A 142 -0.19 3.19 -5.81
C ILE A 142 0.78 4.35 -6.04
N SER A 143 0.47 5.19 -7.03
CA SER A 143 1.34 6.30 -7.44
C SER A 143 1.44 7.42 -6.40
N ARG A 144 0.41 7.57 -5.56
CA ARG A 144 0.32 8.55 -4.49
C ARG A 144 -0.65 8.07 -3.42
N GLY A 145 -0.24 8.15 -2.17
CA GLY A 145 -1.08 7.91 -1.02
C GLY A 145 -0.38 8.35 0.26
N GLN A 146 -1.04 8.21 1.38
CA GLN A 146 -0.49 8.56 2.69
C GLN A 146 -0.91 7.53 3.74
N VAL A 147 -0.12 7.43 4.81
CA VAL A 147 -0.53 6.68 5.99
C VAL A 147 -1.65 7.47 6.68
N THR A 148 -2.85 6.89 6.75
CA THR A 148 -4.02 7.55 7.36
C THR A 148 -4.32 7.03 8.76
N GLU A 149 -3.83 5.84 9.09
CA GLU A 149 -4.02 5.23 10.40
C GLU A 149 -2.82 4.36 10.74
N THR A 150 -2.43 4.40 12.01
CA THR A 150 -1.38 3.57 12.59
C THR A 150 -1.97 2.80 13.75
N GLU A 151 -1.71 1.49 13.82
CA GLU A 151 -2.14 0.68 14.95
C GLU A 151 -1.30 0.96 16.21
N GLU A 152 -1.81 0.56 17.37
CA GLU A 152 -1.09 0.69 18.63
C GLU A 152 0.20 -0.16 18.61
N LEU A 153 1.32 0.47 19.00
CA LEU A 153 2.60 -0.20 19.14
C LEU A 153 2.67 -0.95 20.47
N SER A 154 2.51 -2.27 20.42
CA SER A 154 2.60 -3.11 21.63
C SER A 154 4.04 -3.59 21.88
N LEU A 155 4.56 -3.33 23.08
CA LEU A 155 5.86 -3.78 23.56
C LEU A 155 5.66 -4.83 24.66
N THR A 156 5.74 -6.11 24.32
CA THR A 156 5.57 -7.21 25.28
C THR A 156 6.77 -8.15 25.25
N ARG A 157 6.97 -8.92 26.32
CA ARG A 157 8.05 -9.93 26.38
C ARG A 157 7.76 -11.17 25.53
N THR A 158 6.53 -11.31 25.03
CA THR A 158 6.00 -12.53 24.44
C THR A 158 5.68 -12.40 22.95
N ALA A 159 5.73 -11.18 22.38
CA ALA A 159 5.45 -10.93 20.98
C ALA A 159 6.48 -9.97 20.36
N SER A 160 6.70 -10.14 19.05
CA SER A 160 7.48 -9.19 18.25
C SER A 160 6.75 -7.86 18.11
N ILE A 161 7.51 -6.77 17.98
CA ILE A 161 6.96 -5.46 17.66
C ILE A 161 6.31 -5.51 16.28
N LYS A 162 5.10 -4.94 16.16
CA LYS A 162 4.36 -4.85 14.90
C LYS A 162 4.03 -3.39 14.61
N LEU A 163 4.46 -2.88 13.47
CA LEU A 163 4.11 -1.55 12.97
C LEU A 163 2.93 -1.69 12.01
N GLY A 164 1.71 -1.61 12.55
CA GLY A 164 0.48 -1.71 11.75
C GLY A 164 0.16 -0.39 11.08
N VAL A 165 0.01 -0.39 9.76
CA VAL A 165 -0.26 0.80 8.95
C VAL A 165 -1.45 0.58 8.02
N THR A 166 -2.28 1.61 7.91
CA THR A 166 -3.28 1.74 6.86
C THR A 166 -2.84 2.87 5.92
N PHE A 167 -2.55 2.50 4.68
CA PHE A 167 -2.16 3.41 3.61
C PHE A 167 -3.34 3.66 2.68
N THR A 168 -3.71 4.92 2.49
CA THR A 168 -4.83 5.31 1.63
C THR A 168 -4.32 5.96 0.36
N ALA A 169 -4.76 5.47 -0.80
CA ALA A 169 -4.42 6.03 -2.10
C ALA A 169 -5.11 7.39 -2.29
N LEU A 170 -4.37 8.35 -2.83
CA LEU A 170 -4.86 9.67 -3.18
C LEU A 170 -4.80 9.85 -4.69
N ALA A 171 -5.79 10.54 -5.26
CA ALA A 171 -5.75 10.91 -6.66
C ALA A 171 -4.55 11.84 -6.93
N VAL A 172 -3.78 11.52 -7.97
CA VAL A 172 -2.71 12.41 -8.47
C VAL A 172 -3.33 13.52 -9.34
N ASP A 173 -4.24 13.11 -10.23
CA ASP A 173 -5.08 13.93 -11.11
C ASP A 173 -6.25 13.04 -11.59
N ASN A 174 -7.40 13.61 -11.98
CA ASN A 174 -8.57 12.85 -12.49
C ASN A 174 -8.29 12.11 -13.81
N THR A 175 -7.09 12.29 -14.38
CA THR A 175 -6.63 11.66 -15.62
C THR A 175 -5.76 10.42 -15.39
N LYS A 176 -5.21 10.22 -14.19
CA LYS A 176 -4.30 9.10 -13.87
C LYS A 176 -4.99 8.02 -13.04
N PRO A 177 -4.69 6.73 -13.26
CA PRO A 177 -5.27 5.66 -12.47
C PRO A 177 -4.85 5.77 -11.00
N LEU A 178 -5.81 5.56 -10.09
CA LEU A 178 -5.57 5.56 -8.64
C LEU A 178 -4.55 4.51 -8.20
N ALA A 179 -4.59 3.34 -8.84
CA ALA A 179 -3.58 2.31 -8.69
C ALA A 179 -3.48 1.46 -9.96
N THR A 180 -2.30 0.90 -10.19
CA THR A 180 -1.99 0.07 -11.36
C THR A 180 -1.72 -1.35 -10.91
N PHE A 181 -2.47 -2.31 -11.47
CA PHE A 181 -2.20 -3.74 -11.32
C PHE A 181 -1.45 -4.23 -12.56
N LEU A 182 -0.19 -4.60 -12.40
CA LEU A 182 0.61 -5.26 -13.41
C LEU A 182 0.67 -6.75 -13.06
N MET A 183 0.25 -7.60 -13.98
CA MET A 183 0.20 -9.03 -13.76
C MET A 183 0.83 -9.77 -14.94
N LYS A 184 1.70 -10.73 -14.61
CA LYS A 184 2.19 -11.73 -15.54
C LYS A 184 1.58 -13.05 -15.10
N ASP A 185 0.51 -13.43 -15.78
CA ASP A 185 -0.25 -14.64 -15.47
C ASP A 185 -0.75 -15.26 -16.78
N PRO A 186 -0.32 -16.49 -17.14
CA PRO A 186 -0.74 -17.20 -18.35
C PRO A 186 -2.25 -17.46 -18.44
N SER A 187 -2.97 -17.41 -17.32
CA SER A 187 -4.43 -17.57 -17.29
C SER A 187 -5.18 -16.35 -17.82
N TYR A 188 -4.51 -15.18 -17.92
CA TYR A 188 -5.11 -13.97 -18.48
C TYR A 188 -4.85 -13.90 -19.98
N SER A 189 -5.92 -13.73 -20.76
CA SER A 189 -5.87 -13.38 -22.17
C SER A 189 -6.54 -12.03 -22.35
N ALA A 190 -5.92 -11.14 -23.12
CA ALA A 190 -6.67 -10.01 -23.68
C ALA A 190 -7.78 -10.59 -24.58
N VAL A 191 -9.02 -10.15 -24.36
CA VAL A 191 -10.14 -10.40 -25.29
C VAL A 191 -10.11 -9.30 -26.34
#